data_AF-A0A7E5W803-F1
#
_entry.id   AF-A0A7E5W803-F1
#
_cell.length_a   1.000
_cell.length_b   1.000
_cell.length_c   1.000
_cell.angle_alpha   90.00
_cell.angle_beta   90.00
_cell.angle_gamma   90.00
#
_symmetry.space_group_name_H-M   'P 1'
#
loop_
_entity.id
_entity.type
_entity.pdbx_description
1 polymer ?
#
loop_
_entity_poly.entity_id
_entity_poly.type
_entity_poly.pdbx_seq_one_letter_code
_entity_poly.pdbx_strand_id
1 'polypeptide(L)'
;MLQDDDDSEDGLDFDDDSLADPDFSPELETFEDNTSTLDIDVDSIIETLESNHESSVPSPPSAETASHGPLPSSAQSNQSNKTATKPTKLNLRWKKKSLQVNSEQLRFKGNMNLGTELLELETPIQFFFYLFPQELIKMISEETNLYQVQNDPNSTFRVTEMDIRQFMGVVYLMSLIRLPRVTNHWNPILGTPIIQDTMPLNKFEKVRQTLHFNDNSKNLPRNDPGYDRIFKIRPVVESLNAAYKKVPLEEHLCVDEQMCSTKARNVLKRYNPQKPHKWGYKIYVLSGVSGYAYKTEIETGKENITLPEEPDLGAASNVVMRLARLIPRHQNYQLYFDNYFTSLRLLEYLAKEGIHSLGTIRRNRIPDCKLQPEKILLKKPRGHSEEYVADVNGTDISNVAWKDNKIVTLVSTFAGIQPETDVRRWDKQNSRYESIKRPNVVGEYNRHMGGVDLIDSIMAIYKIQLLSLFAVEETLKAVKPSLIDIAQEFRVDAPTMDRLIVSMEKHSAH
;
A
#
# COMPACT_ATOMS: atom_id res chain seq x y z
N MET A 1 10.30 48.43 22.16
CA MET A 1 11.42 47.76 22.88
C MET A 1 10.85 46.42 23.31
N LEU A 2 10.88 45.41 22.45
CA LEU A 2 11.98 44.47 22.15
C LEU A 2 12.34 43.56 23.34
N GLN A 3 12.00 42.27 23.16
CA GLN A 3 12.56 41.01 23.68
C GLN A 3 11.40 39.99 23.59
N ASP A 4 11.28 39.14 22.57
CA ASP A 4 12.16 38.06 22.09
C ASP A 4 12.71 37.22 23.25
N ASP A 5 11.97 36.17 23.59
CA ASP A 5 12.48 34.99 24.29
C ASP A 5 12.12 33.73 23.47
N ASP A 6 13.15 32.89 23.37
CA ASP A 6 13.36 31.69 22.58
C ASP A 6 12.54 30.51 23.13
N ASP A 7 11.57 29.99 22.36
CA ASP A 7 10.92 28.70 22.67
C ASP A 7 11.67 27.57 21.92
N SER A 8 12.74 27.09 22.54
CA SER A 8 13.38 25.82 22.22
C SER A 8 12.55 24.66 22.76
N GLU A 9 11.62 24.11 21.98
CA GLU A 9 10.98 22.81 22.28
C GLU A 9 11.80 21.65 21.68
N ASP A 10 13.00 21.43 22.21
CA ASP A 10 13.68 20.13 22.16
C ASP A 10 13.45 19.41 23.50
N GLY A 11 12.23 18.90 23.66
CA GLY A 11 11.80 18.12 24.82
C GLY A 11 10.97 16.93 24.37
N LEU A 12 11.63 15.91 23.82
CA LEU A 12 11.00 14.60 23.62
C LEU A 12 10.96 13.86 24.96
N ASP A 13 10.01 14.22 25.81
CA ASP A 13 9.65 13.44 26.98
C ASP A 13 8.92 12.17 26.53
N PHE A 14 9.65 11.06 26.53
CA PHE A 14 9.13 9.71 26.27
C PHE A 14 8.67 9.06 27.57
N ASP A 15 7.48 9.45 28.03
CA ASP A 15 6.73 8.70 29.04
C ASP A 15 5.29 8.52 28.54
N ASP A 16 5.02 7.43 27.79
CA ASP A 16 3.66 7.07 27.33
C ASP A 16 3.37 5.59 27.61
N ASP A 17 3.53 5.19 28.88
CA ASP A 17 3.32 3.81 29.34
C ASP A 17 2.28 3.71 30.48
N SER A 18 1.26 4.59 30.49
CA SER A 18 0.18 4.46 31.48
C SER A 18 -1.17 5.05 31.06
N LEU A 19 -1.79 4.59 29.98
CA LEU A 19 -3.25 4.72 29.82
C LEU A 19 -3.81 3.45 29.19
N ALA A 20 -4.44 2.62 30.03
CA ALA A 20 -5.28 1.51 29.57
C ALA A 20 -6.51 2.10 28.86
N ASP A 21 -6.80 1.60 27.65
CA ASP A 21 -7.99 1.95 26.88
C ASP A 21 -9.22 1.28 27.52
N PRO A 22 -10.18 2.03 28.07
CA PRO A 22 -11.36 1.47 28.71
C PRO A 22 -12.30 0.74 27.73
N ASP A 23 -12.09 0.86 26.42
CA ASP A 23 -12.91 0.20 25.39
C ASP A 23 -12.27 -1.09 24.81
N PHE A 24 -11.11 -1.54 25.34
CA PHE A 24 -10.49 -2.80 24.92
C PHE A 24 -11.16 -4.01 25.59
N SER A 25 -12.00 -4.73 24.85
CA SER A 25 -12.48 -6.07 25.22
C SER A 25 -11.74 -7.14 24.38
N PRO A 26 -10.93 -8.02 24.99
CA PRO A 26 -10.33 -9.13 24.27
C PRO A 26 -11.32 -10.29 24.22
N GLU A 27 -12.16 -10.37 23.18
CA GLU A 27 -12.81 -11.63 22.84
C GLU A 27 -11.79 -12.51 22.11
N LEU A 28 -11.19 -13.43 22.86
CA LEU A 28 -10.38 -14.53 22.36
C LEU A 28 -11.29 -15.54 21.66
N GLU A 29 -11.28 -15.55 20.33
CA GLU A 29 -11.72 -16.74 19.59
C GLU A 29 -10.65 -17.83 19.77
N THR A 30 -11.03 -18.89 20.48
CA THR A 30 -10.21 -20.08 20.68
C THR A 30 -10.09 -20.84 19.36
N PHE A 31 -8.91 -20.80 18.73
CA PHE A 31 -8.55 -21.75 17.68
C PHE A 31 -8.00 -23.01 18.35
N GLU A 32 -8.66 -24.15 18.10
CA GLU A 32 -8.18 -25.46 18.55
C GLU A 32 -6.88 -25.82 17.84
N ASP A 33 -5.92 -26.24 18.66
CA ASP A 33 -4.53 -26.49 18.32
C ASP A 33 -4.40 -27.91 17.73
N ASN A 34 -4.17 -28.01 16.42
CA ASN A 34 -3.70 -29.26 15.80
C ASN A 34 -2.27 -29.04 15.29
N THR A 35 -1.34 -29.45 16.13
CA THR A 35 0.10 -29.47 15.85
C THR A 35 0.47 -30.67 15.00
N SER A 36 0.83 -30.42 13.74
CA SER A 36 1.76 -31.26 12.98
C SER A 36 2.47 -30.39 11.95
N THR A 37 3.79 -30.23 12.12
CA THR A 37 4.79 -29.77 11.13
C THR A 37 4.25 -28.78 10.07
N LEU A 38 4.38 -27.48 10.38
CA LEU A 38 3.98 -26.37 9.54
C LEU A 38 4.88 -26.25 8.30
N ASP A 39 4.56 -26.99 7.25
CA ASP A 39 4.69 -26.46 5.90
C ASP A 39 3.56 -25.44 5.72
N ILE A 40 3.91 -24.15 5.72
CA ILE A 40 2.96 -23.07 5.49
C ILE A 40 2.64 -23.08 4.01
N ASP A 41 1.50 -23.68 3.66
CA ASP A 41 0.94 -23.66 2.32
C ASP A 41 0.35 -22.27 2.04
N VAL A 42 1.13 -21.45 1.35
CA VAL A 42 0.71 -20.10 0.94
C VAL A 42 -0.39 -20.17 -0.11
N ASP A 43 -0.46 -21.23 -0.92
CA ASP A 43 -1.56 -21.44 -1.86
C ASP A 43 -2.87 -21.70 -1.09
N SER A 44 -2.80 -22.42 0.04
CA SER A 44 -3.94 -22.57 0.96
C SER A 44 -4.34 -21.24 1.63
N ILE A 45 -3.39 -20.37 1.96
CA ILE A 45 -3.68 -19.03 2.47
C ILE A 45 -4.31 -18.16 1.37
N ILE A 46 -3.79 -18.22 0.14
CA ILE A 46 -4.34 -17.54 -1.04
C ILE A 46 -5.75 -18.05 -1.32
N GLU A 47 -6.02 -19.36 -1.34
CA GLU A 47 -7.37 -19.93 -1.48
C GLU A 47 -8.30 -19.51 -0.32
N THR A 48 -7.78 -19.42 0.91
CA THR A 48 -8.54 -18.95 2.07
C THR A 48 -8.83 -17.44 1.98
N LEU A 49 -7.94 -16.65 1.39
CA LEU A 49 -8.12 -15.23 1.14
C LEU A 49 -9.03 -14.98 -0.08
N GLU A 50 -8.94 -15.77 -1.14
CA GLU A 50 -9.82 -15.76 -2.31
C GLU A 50 -11.25 -16.14 -1.93
N SER A 51 -11.42 -17.14 -1.04
CA SER A 51 -12.72 -17.51 -0.50
C SER A 51 -13.28 -16.48 0.50
N ASN A 52 -12.43 -15.77 1.26
CA ASN A 52 -12.85 -14.65 2.11
C ASN A 52 -13.10 -13.34 1.33
N HIS A 53 -12.48 -13.16 0.16
CA HIS A 53 -12.75 -12.09 -0.81
C HIS A 53 -13.98 -12.36 -1.68
N GLU A 54 -14.74 -13.46 -1.47
CA GLU A 54 -16.12 -13.54 -1.95
C GLU A 54 -17.04 -12.47 -1.31
N SER A 55 -16.56 -11.72 -0.32
CA SER A 55 -17.27 -10.61 0.30
C SER A 55 -17.20 -9.32 -0.52
N SER A 56 -18.32 -9.01 -1.19
CA SER A 56 -18.80 -7.69 -1.67
C SER A 56 -17.77 -6.60 -2.05
N VAL A 57 -17.87 -6.10 -3.29
CA VAL A 57 -17.25 -4.83 -3.69
C VAL A 57 -17.53 -3.74 -2.64
N PRO A 58 -16.50 -3.09 -2.06
CA PRO A 58 -16.70 -2.05 -1.05
C PRO A 58 -17.61 -0.96 -1.61
N SER A 59 -18.66 -0.63 -0.85
CA SER A 59 -19.61 0.41 -1.25
C SER A 59 -19.17 1.79 -0.74
N PRO A 60 -19.43 2.88 -1.47
CA PRO A 60 -19.37 4.22 -0.90
C PRO A 60 -20.48 4.41 0.14
N PRO A 61 -20.27 5.24 1.17
CA PRO A 61 -21.27 5.49 2.20
C PRO A 61 -22.49 6.25 1.64
N SER A 62 -23.66 5.91 2.18
CA SER A 62 -24.91 6.64 1.98
C SER A 62 -24.78 8.09 2.43
N ALA A 63 -25.37 9.00 1.67
CA ALA A 63 -25.45 10.41 2.00
C ALA A 63 -26.37 10.63 3.22
N GLU A 64 -25.81 10.51 4.42
CA GLU A 64 -26.39 11.08 5.64
C GLU A 64 -25.35 12.01 6.26
N THR A 65 -25.75 13.28 6.34
CA THR A 65 -25.13 14.44 6.98
C THR A 65 -24.06 14.13 8.04
N ALA A 66 -22.81 14.05 7.60
CA ALA A 66 -21.67 14.32 8.47
C ALA A 66 -21.34 15.80 8.33
N SER A 67 -21.48 16.55 9.43
CA SER A 67 -21.04 17.94 9.52
C SER A 67 -19.55 18.02 9.21
N HIS A 68 -19.21 18.54 8.03
CA HIS A 68 -17.86 19.02 7.77
C HIS A 68 -17.59 20.17 8.75
N GLY A 69 -16.76 19.90 9.76
CA GLY A 69 -16.05 20.99 10.45
C GLY A 69 -15.25 21.78 9.41
N PRO A 70 -15.15 23.12 9.55
CA PRO A 70 -14.52 23.94 8.53
C PRO A 70 -13.06 23.55 8.35
N LEU A 71 -12.63 23.43 7.09
CA LEU A 71 -11.22 23.45 6.71
C LEU A 71 -10.55 24.64 7.39
N PRO A 72 -9.39 24.49 8.05
CA PRO A 72 -8.64 25.64 8.52
C PRO A 72 -8.18 26.45 7.31
N SER A 73 -8.79 27.61 7.13
CA SER A 73 -8.29 28.69 6.30
C SER A 73 -7.04 29.29 6.94
N SER A 74 -6.10 29.71 6.09
CA SER A 74 -4.90 30.53 6.36
C SER A 74 -3.60 29.78 6.69
N ALA A 75 -2.87 29.46 5.62
CA ALA A 75 -1.46 29.83 5.52
C ALA A 75 -1.29 30.47 4.14
N GLN A 76 -1.04 31.77 4.11
CA GLN A 76 -0.72 32.52 2.89
C GLN A 76 0.59 31.99 2.34
N SER A 77 0.54 31.18 1.28
CA SER A 77 1.67 30.99 0.38
C SER A 77 1.47 31.96 -0.79
N ASN A 78 2.51 32.76 -1.07
CA ASN A 78 2.58 33.62 -2.24
C ASN A 78 2.44 32.77 -3.51
N GLN A 79 1.23 32.69 -4.03
CA GLN A 79 0.97 32.11 -5.34
C GLN A 79 1.49 33.08 -6.40
N SER A 80 2.44 32.61 -7.21
CA SER A 80 2.58 33.15 -8.55
C SER A 80 1.25 32.89 -9.28
N ASN A 81 0.64 33.96 -9.78
CA ASN A 81 -0.62 33.93 -10.51
C ASN A 81 -0.50 33.05 -11.77
N LYS A 82 -0.75 31.74 -11.65
CA LYS A 82 -1.23 30.92 -12.76
C LYS A 82 -2.74 30.84 -12.63
N THR A 83 -3.44 31.50 -13.56
CA THR A 83 -4.89 31.40 -13.69
C THR A 83 -5.30 29.93 -13.77
N ALA A 84 -5.91 29.41 -12.71
CA ALA A 84 -6.48 28.07 -12.71
C ALA A 84 -7.63 28.03 -13.72
N THR A 85 -7.35 27.51 -14.92
CA THR A 85 -8.33 27.32 -15.97
C THR A 85 -9.41 26.38 -15.44
N LYS A 86 -10.67 26.84 -15.37
CA LYS A 86 -11.79 25.97 -14.95
C LYS A 86 -11.80 24.72 -15.83
N PRO A 87 -11.91 23.50 -15.26
CA PRO A 87 -11.90 22.28 -16.05
C PRO A 87 -13.02 22.32 -17.08
N THR A 88 -12.68 22.09 -18.35
CA THR A 88 -13.63 22.10 -19.46
C THR A 88 -14.71 21.06 -19.22
N LYS A 89 -15.98 21.48 -19.26
CA LYS A 89 -17.12 20.57 -19.06
C LYS A 89 -17.11 19.49 -20.14
N LEU A 90 -17.14 18.22 -19.72
CA LEU A 90 -17.28 17.10 -20.64
C LEU A 90 -18.73 17.06 -21.14
N ASN A 91 -18.94 17.19 -22.46
CA ASN A 91 -20.26 17.04 -23.08
C ASN A 91 -20.41 15.60 -23.59
N LEU A 92 -20.74 14.68 -22.68
CA LEU A 92 -20.75 13.25 -22.97
C LEU A 92 -22.09 12.78 -23.55
N ARG A 93 -22.03 11.87 -24.54
CA ARG A 93 -23.21 11.17 -25.07
C ARG A 93 -23.13 9.68 -24.75
N TRP A 94 -23.73 9.30 -23.63
CA TRP A 94 -23.85 7.90 -23.21
C TRP A 94 -24.84 7.14 -24.10
N LYS A 95 -24.39 6.03 -24.68
CA LYS A 95 -25.18 5.11 -25.50
C LYS A 95 -25.35 3.79 -24.78
N LYS A 96 -26.56 3.26 -24.71
CA LYS A 96 -26.84 1.92 -24.18
C LYS A 96 -26.37 0.88 -25.18
N LYS A 97 -25.11 0.46 -25.07
CA LYS A 97 -24.45 -0.53 -25.92
C LYS A 97 -23.39 -1.25 -25.09
N SER A 98 -22.93 -2.41 -25.55
CA SER A 98 -21.74 -3.05 -24.99
C SER A 98 -20.46 -2.40 -25.51
N LEU A 99 -19.46 -2.27 -24.65
CA LEU A 99 -18.12 -1.88 -25.05
C LEU A 99 -17.61 -2.83 -26.13
N GLN A 100 -17.09 -2.27 -27.21
CA GLN A 100 -16.46 -3.03 -28.27
C GLN A 100 -14.97 -2.99 -28.02
N VAL A 101 -14.40 -4.16 -27.74
CA VAL A 101 -13.01 -4.30 -27.35
C VAL A 101 -12.28 -5.07 -28.43
N ASN A 102 -11.14 -4.56 -28.86
CA ASN A 102 -10.27 -5.27 -29.79
C ASN A 102 -9.19 -6.00 -29.00
N SER A 103 -9.24 -7.33 -28.98
CA SER A 103 -8.29 -8.16 -28.23
C SER A 103 -6.83 -7.93 -28.62
N GLU A 104 -6.54 -7.64 -29.89
CA GLU A 104 -5.18 -7.31 -30.34
C GLU A 104 -4.70 -5.95 -29.81
N GLN A 105 -5.61 -5.01 -29.59
CA GLN A 105 -5.28 -3.73 -28.97
C GLN A 105 -5.02 -3.87 -27.47
N LEU A 106 -5.69 -4.81 -26.80
CA LEU A 106 -5.49 -5.07 -25.37
C LEU A 106 -4.29 -5.97 -25.08
N ARG A 107 -3.79 -6.72 -26.07
CA ARG A 107 -2.69 -7.68 -25.86
C ARG A 107 -1.51 -7.00 -25.16
N PHE A 108 -1.12 -7.54 -24.01
CA PHE A 108 0.02 -7.06 -23.26
C PHE A 108 1.31 -7.10 -24.09
N LYS A 109 2.10 -6.03 -24.01
CA LYS A 109 3.37 -5.86 -24.75
C LYS A 109 4.53 -5.56 -23.81
N GLY A 110 4.31 -5.62 -22.50
CA GLY A 110 5.35 -5.39 -21.51
C GLY A 110 6.27 -6.59 -21.34
N ASN A 111 7.29 -6.39 -20.52
CA ASN A 111 8.27 -7.41 -20.18
C ASN A 111 8.15 -7.74 -18.68
N MET A 112 7.80 -8.99 -18.39
CA MET A 112 7.73 -9.53 -17.03
C MET A 112 8.92 -10.44 -16.69
N ASN A 113 9.89 -10.58 -17.61
CA ASN A 113 11.05 -11.45 -17.36
C ASN A 113 11.93 -10.86 -16.26
N LEU A 114 12.25 -11.70 -15.28
CA LEU A 114 13.17 -11.37 -14.21
C LEU A 114 14.57 -11.06 -14.76
N GLY A 115 15.22 -10.06 -14.16
CA GLY A 115 16.62 -9.76 -14.45
C GLY A 115 17.55 -10.88 -13.98
N THR A 116 18.70 -11.03 -14.62
CA THR A 116 19.71 -12.06 -14.26
C THR A 116 20.14 -11.96 -12.81
N GLU A 117 20.34 -10.74 -12.30
CA GLU A 117 20.69 -10.49 -10.89
C GLU A 117 19.68 -11.07 -9.90
N LEU A 118 18.38 -11.04 -10.24
CA LEU A 118 17.32 -11.59 -9.37
C LEU A 118 17.27 -13.12 -9.45
N LEU A 119 17.51 -13.69 -10.63
CA LEU A 119 17.54 -15.14 -10.86
C LEU A 119 18.73 -15.82 -10.17
N GLU A 120 19.80 -15.08 -9.91
CA GLU A 120 21.00 -15.54 -9.19
C GLU A 120 20.82 -15.57 -7.66
N LEU A 121 19.69 -15.07 -7.13
CA LEU A 121 19.42 -15.04 -5.70
C LEU A 121 18.89 -16.41 -5.23
N GLU A 122 19.61 -17.01 -4.27
CA GLU A 122 19.33 -18.37 -3.82
C GLU A 122 18.69 -18.42 -2.43
N THR A 123 19.00 -17.44 -1.57
CA THR A 123 18.67 -17.47 -0.14
C THR A 123 17.81 -16.28 0.28
N PRO A 124 16.96 -16.41 1.31
CA PRO A 124 16.14 -15.30 1.79
C PRO A 124 16.95 -14.06 2.18
N ILE A 125 18.16 -14.22 2.68
CA ILE A 125 19.01 -13.08 3.05
C ILE A 125 19.53 -12.31 1.82
N GLN A 126 19.76 -12.99 0.69
CA GLN A 126 20.19 -12.34 -0.56
C GLN A 126 19.07 -11.46 -1.13
N PHE A 127 17.85 -11.97 -1.19
CA PHE A 127 16.67 -11.19 -1.56
C PHE A 127 16.41 -10.02 -0.60
N PHE A 128 16.66 -10.20 0.72
CA PHE A 128 16.60 -9.09 1.67
C PHE A 128 17.57 -7.98 1.29
N PHE A 129 18.85 -8.30 1.06
CA PHE A 129 19.85 -7.30 0.70
C PHE A 129 19.71 -6.77 -0.73
N TYR A 130 18.98 -7.46 -1.61
CA TYR A 130 18.63 -6.95 -2.93
C TYR A 130 17.71 -5.73 -2.84
N LEU A 131 16.71 -5.82 -1.95
CA LEU A 131 15.72 -4.78 -1.69
C LEU A 131 16.19 -3.76 -0.65
N PHE A 132 17.09 -4.19 0.23
CA PHE A 132 17.74 -3.36 1.25
C PHE A 132 19.26 -3.31 1.03
N PRO A 133 19.73 -2.51 0.05
CA PRO A 133 21.10 -2.57 -0.43
C PRO A 133 22.12 -2.15 0.62
N GLN A 134 23.36 -2.62 0.47
CA GLN A 134 24.42 -2.32 1.43
C GLN A 134 24.69 -0.83 1.62
N GLU A 135 24.58 -0.04 0.54
CA GLU A 135 24.74 1.42 0.59
C GLU A 135 23.71 2.09 1.51
N LEU A 136 22.50 1.52 1.62
CA LEU A 136 21.47 2.02 2.53
C LEU A 136 21.88 1.74 3.99
N ILE A 137 22.40 0.54 4.30
CA ILE A 137 22.92 0.21 5.64
C ILE A 137 24.07 1.13 6.04
N LYS A 138 24.99 1.37 5.10
CA LYS A 138 26.11 2.28 5.28
C LYS A 138 25.64 3.70 5.58
N MET A 139 24.74 4.24 4.75
CA MET A 139 24.16 5.57 4.98
C MET A 139 23.48 5.67 6.35
N ILE A 140 22.70 4.67 6.76
CA ILE A 140 22.06 4.66 8.08
C ILE A 140 23.09 4.74 9.20
N SER A 141 24.17 3.96 9.09
CA SER A 141 25.26 3.97 10.07
C SER A 141 25.96 5.34 10.12
N GLU A 142 26.28 5.93 8.96
CA GLU A 142 26.92 7.25 8.85
C GLU A 142 26.04 8.36 9.43
N GLU A 143 24.77 8.43 9.05
CA GLU A 143 23.83 9.45 9.50
C GLU A 143 23.47 9.30 11.00
N THR A 144 23.40 8.06 11.50
CA THR A 144 23.23 7.78 12.94
C THR A 144 24.43 8.26 13.76
N ASN A 145 25.66 8.09 13.25
CA ASN A 145 26.85 8.61 13.92
C ASN A 145 26.93 10.14 13.84
N LEU A 146 26.57 10.72 12.70
CA LEU A 146 26.53 12.17 12.51
C LEU A 146 25.54 12.83 13.48
N TYR A 147 24.32 12.30 13.59
CA TYR A 147 23.31 12.79 14.54
C TYR A 147 23.82 12.83 15.98
N GLN A 148 24.56 11.79 16.39
CA GLN A 148 25.12 11.76 17.74
C GLN A 148 26.10 12.89 17.99
N VAL A 149 26.99 13.18 17.03
CA VAL A 149 27.95 14.29 17.13
C VAL A 149 27.26 15.65 17.07
N GLN A 150 26.17 15.76 16.29
CA GLN A 150 25.36 16.99 16.22
C GLN A 150 24.70 17.32 17.56
N ASN A 151 24.24 16.33 18.32
CA ASN A 151 23.63 16.54 19.64
C ASN A 151 24.63 16.61 20.79
N ASP A 152 25.67 15.77 20.73
CA ASP A 152 26.74 15.73 21.72
C ASP A 152 28.09 15.57 21.00
N PRO A 153 28.83 16.67 20.82
CA PRO A 153 30.15 16.65 20.19
C PRO A 153 31.16 15.73 20.90
N ASN A 154 30.93 15.40 22.18
CA ASN A 154 31.78 14.51 22.96
C ASN A 154 31.30 13.05 22.94
N SER A 155 30.23 12.73 22.20
CA SER A 155 29.71 11.36 22.11
C SER A 155 30.77 10.42 21.56
N THR A 156 31.07 9.38 22.33
CA THR A 156 32.00 8.30 21.98
C THR A 156 31.30 7.06 21.45
N PHE A 157 29.95 7.01 21.50
CA PHE A 157 29.20 5.89 20.97
C PHE A 157 29.27 5.88 19.44
N ARG A 158 29.53 4.70 18.88
CA ARG A 158 29.67 4.48 17.44
C ARG A 158 28.79 3.32 17.03
N VAL A 159 28.08 3.52 15.93
CA VAL A 159 27.20 2.55 15.30
C VAL A 159 27.81 2.16 13.98
N THR A 160 28.22 0.90 13.86
CA THR A 160 28.77 0.33 12.62
C THR A 160 27.67 -0.22 11.71
N GLU A 161 27.99 -0.52 10.46
CA GLU A 161 27.10 -1.24 9.55
C GLU A 161 26.65 -2.61 10.11
N MET A 162 27.55 -3.29 10.85
CA MET A 162 27.21 -4.54 11.52
C MET A 162 26.17 -4.32 12.63
N ASP A 163 26.28 -3.23 13.38
CA ASP A 163 25.32 -2.89 14.43
C ASP A 163 23.93 -2.62 13.84
N ILE A 164 23.86 -1.95 12.69
CA ILE A 164 22.60 -1.73 11.98
C ILE A 164 21.99 -3.05 11.52
N ARG A 165 22.79 -3.97 10.94
CA ARG A 165 22.31 -5.30 10.54
C ARG A 165 21.81 -6.13 11.72
N GLN A 166 22.57 -6.15 12.82
CA GLN A 166 22.19 -6.84 14.05
C GLN A 166 20.88 -6.25 14.63
N PHE A 167 20.78 -4.92 14.68
CA PHE A 167 19.58 -4.23 15.12
C PHE A 167 18.37 -4.62 14.26
N MET A 168 18.49 -4.58 12.93
CA MET A 168 17.42 -4.99 12.01
C MET A 168 17.03 -6.47 12.19
N GLY A 169 18.00 -7.36 12.35
CA GLY A 169 17.74 -8.78 12.62
C GLY A 169 16.99 -8.99 13.94
N VAL A 170 17.36 -8.25 14.99
CA VAL A 170 16.64 -8.25 16.27
C VAL A 170 15.21 -7.75 16.09
N VAL A 171 15.01 -6.61 15.43
CA VAL A 171 13.66 -6.06 15.14
C VAL A 171 12.81 -7.02 14.33
N TYR A 172 13.41 -7.67 13.33
CA TYR A 172 12.74 -8.68 12.51
C TYR A 172 12.30 -9.87 13.37
N LEU A 173 13.17 -10.37 14.24
CA LEU A 173 12.85 -11.52 15.10
C LEU A 173 11.78 -11.17 16.15
N MET A 174 11.78 -9.96 16.70
CA MET A 174 10.72 -9.46 17.58
C MET A 174 9.35 -9.37 16.90
N SER A 175 9.30 -9.29 15.57
CA SER A 175 8.03 -9.36 14.83
C SER A 175 7.42 -10.76 14.82
N LEU A 176 8.26 -11.79 14.98
CA LEU A 176 7.88 -13.21 15.01
C LEU A 176 7.66 -13.68 16.46
N ILE A 177 8.59 -13.36 17.35
CA ILE A 177 8.53 -13.70 18.77
C ILE A 177 8.00 -12.48 19.51
N ARG A 178 6.70 -12.47 19.83
CA ARG A 178 6.09 -11.32 20.52
C ARG A 178 6.11 -11.52 22.02
N LEU A 179 6.82 -10.63 22.73
CA LEU A 179 6.75 -10.53 24.18
C LEU A 179 6.00 -9.26 24.60
N PRO A 180 5.38 -9.22 25.81
CA PRO A 180 4.58 -8.08 26.25
C PRO A 180 5.30 -6.73 26.26
N ARG A 181 6.63 -6.74 26.42
CA ARG A 181 7.49 -5.55 26.34
C ARG A 181 8.75 -5.88 25.56
N VAL A 182 9.26 -4.93 24.80
CA VAL A 182 10.50 -5.08 24.01
C VAL A 182 11.68 -5.49 24.90
N THR A 183 11.79 -4.91 26.08
CA THR A 183 12.86 -5.22 27.05
C THR A 183 12.80 -6.64 27.58
N ASN A 184 11.63 -7.32 27.51
CA ASN A 184 11.49 -8.69 27.98
C ASN A 184 12.31 -9.69 27.16
N HIS A 185 12.70 -9.35 25.92
CA HIS A 185 13.62 -10.16 25.14
C HIS A 185 14.97 -10.36 25.81
N TRP A 186 15.38 -9.46 26.72
CA TRP A 186 16.59 -9.56 27.52
C TRP A 186 16.37 -10.11 28.94
N ASN A 187 15.18 -10.65 29.23
CA ASN A 187 14.96 -11.35 30.49
C ASN A 187 15.79 -12.67 30.52
N PRO A 188 16.50 -12.98 31.62
CA PRO A 188 17.38 -14.15 31.66
C PRO A 188 16.63 -15.50 31.64
N ILE A 189 15.32 -15.51 31.93
CA ILE A 189 14.50 -16.73 32.00
C ILE A 189 13.55 -16.82 30.82
N LEU A 190 12.80 -15.74 30.56
CA LEU A 190 11.72 -15.69 29.56
C LEU A 190 12.11 -14.95 28.28
N GLY A 191 13.36 -14.49 28.19
CA GLY A 191 13.83 -13.74 27.04
C GLY A 191 14.17 -14.64 25.86
N THR A 192 14.78 -14.04 24.84
CA THR A 192 15.11 -14.69 23.58
C THR A 192 16.63 -14.78 23.46
N PRO A 193 17.25 -15.96 23.71
CA PRO A 193 18.72 -16.09 23.77
C PRO A 193 19.43 -15.53 22.55
N ILE A 194 18.94 -15.85 21.34
CA ILE A 194 19.53 -15.33 20.09
C ILE A 194 19.51 -13.79 20.00
N ILE A 195 18.50 -13.10 20.57
CA ILE A 195 18.48 -11.63 20.63
C ILE A 195 19.52 -11.12 21.63
N GLN A 196 19.62 -11.77 22.79
CA GLN A 196 20.56 -11.43 23.85
C GLN A 196 22.01 -11.56 23.38
N ASP A 197 22.31 -12.65 22.68
CA ASP A 197 23.63 -12.96 22.12
C ASP A 197 23.99 -12.04 20.95
N THR A 198 22.97 -11.60 20.18
CA THR A 198 23.18 -10.72 19.02
C THR A 198 23.49 -9.29 19.42
N MET A 199 22.74 -8.71 20.37
CA MET A 199 22.92 -7.32 20.78
C MET A 199 22.50 -7.12 22.24
N PRO A 200 23.37 -6.57 23.11
CA PRO A 200 23.01 -6.23 24.49
C PRO A 200 21.92 -5.15 24.56
N LEU A 201 21.04 -5.22 25.56
CA LEU A 201 19.90 -4.29 25.74
C LEU A 201 20.30 -2.81 25.67
N ASN A 202 21.36 -2.43 26.39
CA ASN A 202 21.82 -1.04 26.44
C ASN A 202 22.27 -0.54 25.05
N LYS A 203 22.88 -1.41 24.24
CA LYS A 203 23.28 -1.08 22.87
C LYS A 203 22.06 -0.99 21.97
N PHE A 204 21.11 -1.92 22.08
CA PHE A 204 19.85 -1.89 21.34
C PHE A 204 19.08 -0.59 21.60
N GLU A 205 18.87 -0.21 22.86
CA GLU A 205 18.16 1.03 23.20
C GLU A 205 18.94 2.26 22.72
N LYS A 206 20.28 2.27 22.84
CA LYS A 206 21.08 3.39 22.35
C LYS A 206 21.01 3.54 20.82
N VAL A 207 21.08 2.44 20.07
CA VAL A 207 20.87 2.45 18.61
C VAL A 207 19.46 2.95 18.29
N ARG A 208 18.43 2.39 18.95
CA ARG A 208 17.02 2.79 18.76
C ARG A 208 16.80 4.29 18.97
N GLN A 209 17.40 4.87 20.02
CA GLN A 209 17.26 6.29 20.35
C GLN A 209 18.03 7.23 19.40
N THR A 210 19.11 6.74 18.80
CA THR A 210 20.01 7.57 17.98
C THR A 210 19.84 7.34 16.48
N LEU A 211 19.07 6.33 16.07
CA LEU A 211 18.89 5.95 14.66
C LEU A 211 18.43 7.15 13.82
N HIS A 212 19.25 7.51 12.83
CA HIS A 212 19.00 8.62 11.92
C HIS A 212 19.27 8.22 10.47
N PHE A 213 18.65 8.95 9.55
CA PHE A 213 18.62 8.61 8.12
C PHE A 213 18.95 9.79 7.21
N ASN A 214 19.23 10.97 7.76
CA ASN A 214 19.55 12.16 7.01
C ASN A 214 20.25 13.19 7.89
N ASP A 215 21.05 14.05 7.25
CA ASP A 215 21.82 15.10 7.89
C ASP A 215 20.92 16.28 8.27
N ASN A 216 20.74 16.51 9.57
CA ASN A 216 19.87 17.58 10.07
C ASN A 216 20.32 18.98 9.62
N SER A 217 21.60 19.18 9.30
CA SER A 217 22.10 20.49 8.85
C SER A 217 21.56 20.89 7.47
N LYS A 218 21.02 19.93 6.70
CA LYS A 218 20.41 20.14 5.38
C LYS A 218 18.88 20.27 5.46
N ASN A 219 18.29 20.18 6.65
CA ASN A 219 16.85 20.31 6.81
C ASN A 219 16.43 21.77 6.65
N LEU A 220 15.70 22.08 5.59
CA LEU A 220 15.28 23.45 5.30
C LEU A 220 14.24 23.93 6.32
N PRO A 221 14.18 25.24 6.60
CA PRO A 221 13.12 25.83 7.43
C PRO A 221 11.71 25.60 6.85
N ARG A 222 10.68 25.53 7.70
CA ARG A 222 9.30 25.21 7.29
C ARG A 222 8.69 26.17 6.27
N ASN A 223 9.16 27.42 6.25
CA ASN A 223 8.73 28.47 5.34
C ASN A 223 9.45 28.41 3.98
N ASP A 224 10.49 27.59 3.84
CA ASP A 224 11.19 27.41 2.58
C ASP A 224 10.30 26.65 1.56
N PRO A 225 10.20 27.10 0.30
CA PRO A 225 9.47 26.37 -0.74
C PRO A 225 9.94 24.92 -0.93
N GLY A 226 11.23 24.66 -0.72
CA GLY A 226 11.87 23.36 -0.76
C GLY A 226 11.67 22.50 0.50
N TYR A 227 10.96 23.01 1.52
CA TYR A 227 10.72 22.25 2.75
C TYR A 227 10.02 20.92 2.48
N ASP A 228 10.69 19.84 2.89
CA ASP A 228 10.21 18.48 2.80
C ASP A 228 9.72 17.99 4.17
N ARG A 229 8.42 17.68 4.25
CA ARG A 229 7.77 17.23 5.49
C ARG A 229 8.23 15.85 5.96
N ILE A 230 8.86 15.07 5.09
CA ILE A 230 9.43 13.76 5.42
C ILE A 230 10.95 13.73 5.22
N PHE A 231 11.61 14.90 5.25
CA PHE A 231 13.06 15.05 5.07
C PHE A 231 13.87 14.01 5.85
N LYS A 232 13.52 13.81 7.13
CA LYS A 232 14.23 12.88 8.04
C LYS A 232 14.23 11.43 7.59
N ILE A 233 13.34 11.00 6.71
CA ILE A 233 13.24 9.62 6.20
C ILE A 233 13.36 9.55 4.68
N ARG A 234 13.49 10.69 4.00
CA ARG A 234 13.53 10.80 2.53
C ARG A 234 14.55 9.86 1.90
N PRO A 235 15.81 9.78 2.39
CA PRO A 235 16.81 8.90 1.78
C PRO A 235 16.43 7.42 1.81
N VAL A 236 15.80 6.96 2.89
CA VAL A 236 15.31 5.57 3.00
C VAL A 236 14.17 5.34 2.02
N VAL A 237 13.17 6.21 1.99
CA VAL A 237 12.01 6.09 1.08
C VAL A 237 12.46 6.07 -0.39
N GLU A 238 13.43 6.89 -0.76
CA GLU A 238 13.97 6.93 -2.13
C GLU A 238 14.79 5.68 -2.45
N SER A 239 15.63 5.22 -1.53
CA SER A 239 16.42 3.99 -1.73
C SER A 239 15.53 2.75 -1.86
N LEU A 240 14.47 2.67 -1.06
CA LEU A 240 13.48 1.59 -1.12
C LEU A 240 12.72 1.61 -2.44
N ASN A 241 12.14 2.76 -2.82
CA ASN A 241 11.47 2.89 -4.12
C ASN A 241 12.41 2.60 -5.30
N ALA A 242 13.70 2.92 -5.17
CA ALA A 242 14.70 2.58 -6.18
C ALA A 242 15.01 1.08 -6.27
N ALA A 243 14.86 0.35 -5.16
CA ALA A 243 15.02 -1.10 -5.12
C ALA A 243 13.76 -1.83 -5.63
N TYR A 244 12.56 -1.36 -5.25
CA TYR A 244 11.31 -2.00 -5.65
C TYR A 244 11.10 -2.02 -7.16
N LYS A 245 11.46 -0.92 -7.83
CA LYS A 245 11.37 -0.81 -9.29
C LYS A 245 12.35 -1.72 -10.07
N LYS A 246 13.26 -2.42 -9.39
CA LYS A 246 14.16 -3.38 -10.05
C LYS A 246 13.43 -4.68 -10.43
N VAL A 247 12.34 -4.99 -9.72
CA VAL A 247 11.47 -6.13 -10.06
C VAL A 247 10.56 -5.70 -11.23
N PRO A 248 10.46 -6.51 -12.31
CA PRO A 248 9.57 -6.23 -13.41
C PRO A 248 8.11 -6.06 -12.95
N LEU A 249 7.41 -5.12 -13.57
CA LEU A 249 5.99 -4.89 -13.32
C LEU A 249 5.15 -6.03 -13.88
N GLU A 250 4.21 -6.52 -13.08
CA GLU A 250 3.09 -7.36 -13.53
C GLU A 250 2.18 -6.60 -14.51
N GLU A 251 1.49 -7.33 -15.40
CA GLU A 251 0.51 -6.75 -16.35
C GLU A 251 -0.61 -6.00 -15.62
N HIS A 252 -1.12 -6.57 -14.53
CA HIS A 252 -2.23 -6.07 -13.76
C HIS A 252 -1.70 -5.41 -12.48
N LEU A 253 -2.03 -4.14 -12.29
CA LEU A 253 -1.50 -3.31 -11.21
C LEU A 253 -2.66 -2.60 -10.51
N CYS A 254 -2.57 -2.38 -9.20
CA CYS A 254 -3.56 -1.64 -8.44
C CYS A 254 -2.95 -0.44 -7.71
N VAL A 255 -3.74 0.61 -7.52
CA VAL A 255 -3.43 1.74 -6.66
C VAL A 255 -4.48 1.83 -5.56
N ASP A 256 -4.01 1.82 -4.32
CA ASP A 256 -4.85 2.04 -3.14
C ASP A 256 -4.06 2.75 -2.03
N GLU A 257 -4.74 3.07 -0.92
CA GLU A 257 -4.12 3.53 0.30
C GLU A 257 -3.96 2.44 1.37
N GLN A 258 -2.80 2.49 2.02
CA GLN A 258 -2.49 1.80 3.25
C GLN A 258 -2.49 2.78 4.43
N MET A 259 -2.82 2.27 5.62
CA MET A 259 -2.74 3.01 6.88
C MET A 259 -1.65 2.45 7.78
N CYS A 260 -0.54 3.17 7.93
CA CYS A 260 0.49 2.84 8.90
C CYS A 260 0.11 3.39 10.28
N SER A 261 -0.44 2.53 11.14
CA SER A 261 -0.95 2.92 12.47
C SER A 261 0.13 3.59 13.33
N THR A 262 -0.19 4.71 13.98
CA THR A 262 0.73 5.36 14.92
C THR A 262 0.00 6.07 16.06
N LYS A 263 0.59 6.01 17.26
CA LYS A 263 0.18 6.85 18.40
C LYS A 263 0.88 8.21 18.41
N ALA A 264 1.95 8.38 17.63
CA ALA A 264 2.77 9.58 17.62
C ALA A 264 1.93 10.84 17.36
N ARG A 265 2.32 11.95 18.01
CA ARG A 265 1.77 13.27 17.74
C ARG A 265 2.55 13.86 16.56
N ASN A 266 1.95 13.79 15.37
CA ASN A 266 2.56 14.32 14.15
C ASN A 266 1.49 14.94 13.24
N VAL A 267 1.83 16.04 12.56
CA VAL A 267 0.95 16.78 11.63
C VAL A 267 0.54 15.97 10.39
N LEU A 268 1.33 14.97 10.01
CA LEU A 268 1.04 14.05 8.91
C LEU A 268 0.10 12.93 9.31
N LYS A 269 -0.23 12.78 10.60
CA LYS A 269 -1.20 11.79 11.06
C LYS A 269 -2.58 12.09 10.45
N ARG A 270 -3.26 11.04 10.00
CA ARG A 270 -4.59 11.08 9.39
C ARG A 270 -5.55 10.20 10.14
N TYR A 271 -6.81 10.59 10.08
CA TYR A 271 -7.92 9.79 10.55
C TYR A 271 -8.66 9.20 9.33
N ASN A 272 -8.78 7.88 9.27
CA ASN A 272 -9.64 7.18 8.32
C ASN A 272 -10.61 6.26 9.10
N PRO A 273 -11.90 6.61 9.22
CA PRO A 273 -12.85 5.81 9.98
C PRO A 273 -13.13 4.42 9.36
N GLN A 274 -12.78 4.22 8.08
CA GLN A 274 -13.05 2.99 7.34
C GLN A 274 -11.95 1.93 7.49
N LYS A 275 -10.77 2.29 8.05
CA LYS A 275 -9.67 1.32 8.28
C LYS A 275 -9.73 0.78 9.73
N PRO A 276 -9.33 -0.48 9.97
CA PRO A 276 -9.34 -1.09 11.31
C PRO A 276 -8.56 -0.26 12.34
N HIS A 277 -7.38 0.21 11.96
CA HIS A 277 -6.63 1.22 12.70
C HIS A 277 -6.90 2.61 12.13
N LYS A 278 -7.76 3.37 12.81
CA LYS A 278 -8.29 4.63 12.27
C LYS A 278 -7.27 5.77 12.23
N TRP A 279 -6.22 5.73 13.04
CA TRP A 279 -5.21 6.78 13.14
C TRP A 279 -3.84 6.28 12.67
N GLY A 280 -3.24 6.96 11.70
CA GLY A 280 -1.96 6.56 11.14
C GLY A 280 -1.40 7.52 10.10
N TYR A 281 -0.24 7.18 9.54
CA TYR A 281 0.25 7.80 8.31
C TYR A 281 -0.43 7.14 7.12
N LYS A 282 -1.02 7.94 6.23
CA LYS A 282 -1.57 7.44 4.97
C LYS A 282 -0.44 7.27 3.96
N ILE A 283 -0.37 6.10 3.35
CA ILE A 283 0.62 5.75 2.33
C ILE A 283 -0.15 5.33 1.08
N TYR A 284 0.16 5.91 -0.06
CA TYR A 284 -0.36 5.46 -1.35
C TYR A 284 0.59 4.42 -1.93
N VAL A 285 0.05 3.31 -2.43
CA VAL A 285 0.83 2.16 -2.89
C VAL A 285 0.42 1.81 -4.31
N LEU A 286 1.40 1.59 -5.18
CA LEU A 286 1.24 0.87 -6.44
C LEU A 286 1.69 -0.57 -6.22
N SER A 287 0.78 -1.52 -6.41
CA SER A 287 1.03 -2.94 -6.16
C SER A 287 0.68 -3.81 -7.36
N GLY A 288 1.36 -4.95 -7.51
CA GLY A 288 0.95 -6.06 -8.37
C GLY A 288 -0.20 -6.87 -7.75
N VAL A 289 -0.70 -7.87 -8.49
CA VAL A 289 -1.72 -8.78 -7.98
C VAL A 289 -1.14 -9.77 -6.97
N SER A 290 0.18 -10.03 -7.06
CA SER A 290 0.96 -10.79 -6.06
C SER A 290 1.01 -10.13 -4.68
N GLY A 291 0.67 -8.84 -4.57
CA GLY A 291 0.94 -8.05 -3.38
C GLY A 291 2.37 -7.49 -3.34
N TYR A 292 3.11 -7.52 -4.43
CA TYR A 292 4.38 -6.82 -4.53
C TYR A 292 4.20 -5.30 -4.66
N ALA A 293 4.73 -4.53 -3.71
CA ALA A 293 4.72 -3.07 -3.78
C ALA A 293 5.82 -2.54 -4.71
N TYR A 294 5.44 -1.92 -5.83
CA TYR A 294 6.38 -1.33 -6.79
C TYR A 294 6.76 0.11 -6.47
N LYS A 295 5.86 0.84 -5.81
CA LYS A 295 6.09 2.22 -5.42
C LYS A 295 5.21 2.64 -4.25
N THR A 296 5.78 3.37 -3.30
CA THR A 296 5.05 3.96 -2.18
C THR A 296 5.25 5.47 -2.11
N GLU A 297 4.20 6.20 -1.71
CA GLU A 297 4.23 7.64 -1.48
C GLU A 297 3.48 7.98 -0.20
N ILE A 298 4.14 8.64 0.75
CA ILE A 298 3.53 9.08 2.00
C ILE A 298 2.74 10.36 1.76
N GLU A 299 1.51 10.43 2.26
CA GLU A 299 0.69 11.64 2.18
C GLU A 299 1.31 12.75 3.04
N THR A 300 1.61 13.89 2.42
CA THR A 300 2.27 15.04 3.07
C THR A 300 1.38 16.30 3.15
N GLY A 301 0.23 16.29 2.49
CA GLY A 301 -0.62 17.45 2.22
C GLY A 301 -0.18 18.28 0.99
N LYS A 302 0.75 17.79 0.17
CA LYS A 302 1.27 18.45 -1.05
C LYS A 302 0.99 17.63 -2.32
N GLU A 303 -0.14 16.91 -2.39
CA GLU A 303 -0.45 15.89 -3.41
C GLU A 303 -0.89 16.46 -4.78
N ASN A 304 -0.80 17.76 -5.01
CA ASN A 304 -1.18 18.38 -6.29
C ASN A 304 0.03 18.74 -7.17
N ILE A 305 1.10 17.94 -7.09
CA ILE A 305 2.29 18.13 -7.93
C ILE A 305 2.08 17.42 -9.27
N THR A 306 1.91 18.21 -10.33
CA THR A 306 1.89 17.76 -11.73
C THR A 306 3.21 18.09 -12.40
N LEU A 307 3.61 17.29 -13.40
CA LEU A 307 4.72 17.66 -14.28
C LEU A 307 4.24 18.68 -15.33
N PRO A 308 5.13 19.51 -15.90
CA PRO A 308 4.74 20.55 -16.88
C PRO A 308 3.93 20.04 -18.08
N GLU A 309 4.15 18.79 -18.49
CA GLU A 309 3.47 18.15 -19.63
C GLU A 309 2.22 17.36 -19.23
N GLU A 310 1.96 17.19 -17.92
CA GLU A 310 0.80 16.47 -17.41
C GLU A 310 -0.33 17.45 -17.07
N PRO A 311 -1.59 17.13 -17.43
CA PRO A 311 -2.74 17.92 -17.02
C PRO A 311 -2.99 17.77 -15.51
N ASP A 312 -3.58 18.81 -14.91
CA ASP A 312 -4.16 18.68 -13.58
C ASP A 312 -5.50 17.93 -13.67
N LEU A 313 -5.52 16.71 -13.14
CA LEU A 313 -6.68 15.82 -13.12
C LEU A 313 -7.43 15.88 -11.77
N GLY A 314 -6.99 16.75 -10.85
CA GLY A 314 -7.46 16.85 -9.47
C GLY A 314 -6.69 15.95 -8.51
N ALA A 315 -6.67 16.33 -7.23
CA ALA A 315 -5.79 15.76 -6.20
C ALA A 315 -5.73 14.23 -6.15
N ALA A 316 -6.88 13.56 -6.11
CA ALA A 316 -6.92 12.10 -6.06
C ALA A 316 -6.36 11.46 -7.35
N SER A 317 -6.77 11.95 -8.53
CA SER A 317 -6.26 11.42 -9.79
C SER A 317 -4.78 11.75 -10.01
N ASN A 318 -4.29 12.90 -9.50
CA ASN A 318 -2.88 13.26 -9.55
C ASN A 318 -2.00 12.32 -8.70
N VAL A 319 -2.53 11.74 -7.61
CA VAL A 319 -1.83 10.68 -6.85
C VAL A 319 -1.60 9.47 -7.75
N VAL A 320 -2.66 8.97 -8.42
CA VAL A 320 -2.54 7.84 -9.36
C VAL A 320 -1.53 8.16 -10.45
N MET A 321 -1.57 9.36 -11.03
CA MET A 321 -0.61 9.78 -12.04
C MET A 321 0.83 9.72 -11.53
N ARG A 322 1.12 10.22 -10.33
CA ARG A 322 2.48 10.18 -9.75
C ARG A 322 2.98 8.76 -9.55
N LEU A 323 2.13 7.85 -9.11
CA LEU A 323 2.47 6.44 -8.96
C LEU A 323 2.66 5.76 -10.33
N ALA A 324 1.71 5.96 -11.24
CA ALA A 324 1.68 5.39 -12.59
C ALA A 324 2.80 5.91 -13.52
N ARG A 325 3.58 6.92 -13.13
CA ARG A 325 4.82 7.32 -13.86
C ARG A 325 5.84 6.19 -13.95
N LEU A 326 5.77 5.20 -13.04
CA LEU A 326 6.63 4.01 -13.11
C LEU A 326 6.23 3.06 -14.26
N ILE A 327 4.97 3.08 -14.68
CA ILE A 327 4.42 2.13 -15.64
C ILE A 327 4.85 2.53 -17.07
N PRO A 328 5.51 1.63 -17.83
CA PRO A 328 5.85 1.87 -19.22
C PRO A 328 4.62 2.20 -20.08
N ARG A 329 4.72 3.26 -20.87
CA ARG A 329 3.63 3.71 -21.75
C ARG A 329 3.50 2.82 -22.98
N HIS A 330 2.27 2.73 -23.51
CA HIS A 330 1.94 1.99 -24.74
C HIS A 330 2.29 0.49 -24.73
N GLN A 331 2.36 -0.10 -23.53
CA GLN A 331 2.59 -1.54 -23.34
C GLN A 331 1.35 -2.30 -22.88
N ASN A 332 0.20 -1.62 -22.78
CA ASN A 332 -1.11 -2.19 -22.45
C ASN A 332 -1.19 -2.79 -21.03
N TYR A 333 -0.43 -2.23 -20.08
CA TYR A 333 -0.67 -2.49 -18.65
C TYR A 333 -2.10 -2.13 -18.25
N GLN A 334 -2.64 -2.83 -17.26
CA GLN A 334 -3.99 -2.63 -16.74
C GLN A 334 -3.94 -2.12 -15.29
N LEU A 335 -4.45 -0.91 -15.07
CA LEU A 335 -4.39 -0.24 -13.77
C LEU A 335 -5.78 -0.16 -13.12
N TYR A 336 -5.86 -0.72 -11.92
CA TYR A 336 -7.07 -0.79 -11.10
C TYR A 336 -6.99 0.21 -9.95
N PHE A 337 -8.11 0.85 -9.62
CA PHE A 337 -8.17 1.76 -8.48
C PHE A 337 -9.60 1.93 -7.94
N ASP A 338 -9.71 2.37 -6.70
CA ASP A 338 -10.98 2.52 -5.99
C ASP A 338 -11.77 3.78 -6.42
N ASN A 339 -12.90 4.02 -5.74
CA ASN A 339 -13.75 5.18 -6.01
C ASN A 339 -13.20 6.52 -5.52
N TYR A 340 -12.25 6.53 -4.59
CA TYR A 340 -11.58 7.75 -4.16
C TYR A 340 -10.79 8.33 -5.35
N PHE A 341 -10.01 7.50 -6.04
CA PHE A 341 -9.16 7.91 -7.16
C PHE A 341 -9.88 8.07 -8.51
N THR A 342 -10.93 7.30 -8.74
CA THR A 342 -11.56 7.18 -10.06
C THR A 342 -12.19 8.49 -10.57
N SER A 343 -11.83 8.88 -11.80
CA SER A 343 -12.46 9.94 -12.59
C SER A 343 -12.41 9.62 -14.08
N LEU A 344 -13.39 10.09 -14.87
CA LEU A 344 -13.42 9.83 -16.33
C LEU A 344 -12.21 10.45 -17.06
N ARG A 345 -11.70 11.58 -16.55
CA ARG A 345 -10.51 12.25 -17.09
C ARG A 345 -9.23 11.45 -16.85
N LEU A 346 -9.13 10.78 -15.69
CA LEU A 346 -8.03 9.88 -15.40
C LEU A 346 -8.02 8.69 -16.36
N LEU A 347 -9.18 8.03 -16.55
CA LEU A 347 -9.30 6.90 -17.49
C LEU A 347 -8.96 7.31 -18.93
N GLU A 348 -9.46 8.47 -19.39
CA GLU A 348 -9.12 9.04 -20.70
C GLU A 348 -7.60 9.23 -20.84
N TYR A 349 -6.98 9.89 -19.87
CA TYR A 349 -5.56 10.21 -19.92
C TYR A 349 -4.70 8.94 -19.95
N LEU A 350 -4.95 8.00 -19.04
CA LEU A 350 -4.23 6.73 -18.98
C LEU A 350 -4.38 5.94 -20.29
N ALA A 351 -5.59 5.90 -20.87
CA ALA A 351 -5.82 5.22 -22.14
C ALA A 351 -5.01 5.83 -23.29
N LYS A 352 -4.88 7.17 -23.34
CA LYS A 352 -4.04 7.86 -24.33
C LYS A 352 -2.56 7.56 -24.16
N GLU A 353 -2.13 7.33 -22.93
CA GLU A 353 -0.79 6.87 -22.57
C GLU A 353 -0.60 5.34 -22.77
N GLY A 354 -1.61 4.65 -23.31
CA GLY A 354 -1.57 3.21 -23.55
C GLY A 354 -1.55 2.35 -22.28
N ILE A 355 -2.18 2.86 -21.22
CA ILE A 355 -2.48 2.14 -19.98
C ILE A 355 -4.00 1.99 -19.89
N HIS A 356 -4.47 0.75 -19.88
CA HIS A 356 -5.88 0.48 -19.68
C HIS A 356 -6.23 0.63 -18.21
N SER A 357 -7.44 1.06 -17.90
CA SER A 357 -7.83 1.27 -16.50
C SER A 357 -9.26 0.90 -16.21
N LEU A 358 -9.49 0.50 -14.95
CA LEU A 358 -10.77 0.07 -14.44
C LEU A 358 -10.89 0.50 -12.99
N GLY A 359 -11.99 1.16 -12.63
CA GLY A 359 -12.21 1.55 -11.24
C GLY A 359 -13.67 1.60 -10.87
N THR A 360 -13.94 1.45 -9.57
CA THR A 360 -15.26 1.74 -9.01
C THR A 360 -15.47 3.25 -9.03
N ILE A 361 -16.69 3.73 -9.30
CA ILE A 361 -16.96 5.16 -9.41
C ILE A 361 -18.23 5.55 -8.68
N ARG A 362 -18.19 6.70 -8.02
CA ARG A 362 -19.39 7.31 -7.44
C ARG A 362 -20.27 7.86 -8.57
N ARG A 363 -21.56 7.53 -8.56
CA ARG A 363 -22.52 7.91 -9.61
C ARG A 363 -22.58 9.42 -9.90
N ASN A 364 -22.38 10.25 -8.89
CA ASN A 364 -22.36 11.71 -9.04
C ASN A 364 -21.12 12.23 -9.81
N ARG A 365 -20.10 11.40 -10.03
CA ARG A 365 -18.92 11.72 -10.86
C ARG A 365 -19.10 11.34 -12.34
N ILE A 366 -20.27 10.81 -12.73
CA ILE A 366 -20.58 10.41 -14.11
C ILE A 366 -21.59 11.40 -14.69
N PRO A 367 -21.15 12.48 -15.35
CA PRO A 367 -22.06 13.48 -15.89
C PRO A 367 -22.91 12.88 -17.01
N ASP A 368 -24.18 13.28 -17.05
CA ASP A 368 -25.13 13.04 -18.16
C ASP A 368 -25.40 11.56 -18.51
N CYS A 369 -25.02 10.62 -17.63
CA CYS A 369 -25.29 9.21 -17.84
C CYS A 369 -26.72 8.84 -17.49
N LYS A 370 -27.41 8.17 -18.41
CA LYS A 370 -28.82 7.75 -18.28
C LYS A 370 -28.98 6.45 -17.48
N LEU A 371 -28.07 6.18 -16.53
CA LEU A 371 -28.24 5.07 -15.61
C LEU A 371 -29.57 5.22 -14.86
N GLN A 372 -30.26 4.10 -14.65
CA GLN A 372 -31.47 4.14 -13.84
C GLN A 372 -31.15 4.64 -12.41
N PRO A 373 -32.06 5.45 -11.81
CA PRO A 373 -31.96 5.84 -10.42
C PRO A 373 -31.72 4.64 -9.52
N GLU A 374 -30.90 4.81 -8.48
CA GLU A 374 -30.51 3.72 -7.57
C GLU A 374 -31.73 3.01 -6.95
N LYS A 375 -32.75 3.79 -6.55
CA LYS A 375 -34.03 3.27 -6.03
C LYS A 375 -34.76 2.33 -7.00
N ILE A 376 -34.57 2.48 -8.31
CA ILE A 376 -35.16 1.61 -9.32
C ILE A 376 -34.29 0.36 -9.51
N LEU A 377 -32.97 0.52 -9.56
CA LEU A 377 -32.04 -0.61 -9.72
C LEU A 377 -32.05 -1.55 -8.50
N LEU A 378 -32.19 -1.03 -7.29
CA LEU A 378 -32.30 -1.86 -6.07
C LEU A 378 -33.53 -2.78 -6.10
N LYS A 379 -34.59 -2.42 -6.83
CA LYS A 379 -35.80 -3.25 -7.02
C LYS A 379 -35.65 -4.31 -8.11
N LYS A 380 -34.58 -4.28 -8.91
CA LYS A 380 -34.29 -5.31 -9.92
C LYS A 380 -33.86 -6.62 -9.25
N PRO A 381 -33.88 -7.78 -9.91
CA PRO A 381 -33.31 -9.00 -9.36
C PRO A 381 -31.79 -8.87 -9.12
N ARG A 382 -31.26 -9.62 -8.14
CA ARG A 382 -29.81 -9.74 -7.91
C ARG A 382 -29.14 -10.30 -9.16
N GLY A 383 -28.00 -9.73 -9.55
CA GLY A 383 -27.32 -10.01 -10.82
C GLY A 383 -27.70 -9.08 -11.97
N HIS A 384 -28.74 -8.23 -11.84
CA HIS A 384 -29.11 -7.28 -12.90
C HIS A 384 -27.98 -6.29 -13.18
N SER A 385 -27.68 -6.08 -14.47
CA SER A 385 -26.64 -5.17 -14.94
C SER A 385 -27.16 -4.22 -16.03
N GLU A 386 -26.60 -3.02 -16.09
CA GLU A 386 -26.80 -2.06 -17.19
C GLU A 386 -25.47 -1.47 -17.63
N GLU A 387 -25.25 -1.38 -18.95
CA GLU A 387 -24.04 -0.81 -19.54
C GLU A 387 -24.38 0.37 -20.45
N TYR A 388 -23.58 1.42 -20.29
CA TYR A 388 -23.56 2.57 -21.17
C TYR A 388 -22.12 2.89 -21.54
N VAL A 389 -21.89 3.23 -22.80
CA VAL A 389 -20.56 3.62 -23.29
C VAL A 389 -20.63 5.05 -23.81
N ALA A 390 -19.64 5.86 -23.47
CA ALA A 390 -19.45 7.19 -24.02
C ALA A 390 -18.03 7.34 -24.58
N ASP A 391 -17.93 8.08 -25.69
CA ASP A 391 -16.65 8.60 -26.15
C ASP A 391 -16.26 9.78 -25.26
N VAL A 392 -15.08 9.69 -24.65
CA VAL A 392 -14.44 10.75 -23.89
C VAL A 392 -13.20 11.18 -24.67
N ASN A 393 -13.34 12.18 -25.53
CA ASN A 393 -12.26 12.74 -26.34
C ASN A 393 -11.49 11.69 -27.17
N GLY A 394 -12.20 10.77 -27.83
CA GLY A 394 -11.63 9.69 -28.65
C GLY A 394 -11.37 8.38 -27.91
N THR A 395 -11.68 8.31 -26.61
CA THR A 395 -11.57 7.08 -25.81
C THR A 395 -12.97 6.59 -25.45
N ASP A 396 -13.36 5.40 -25.92
CA ASP A 396 -14.59 4.73 -25.49
C ASP A 396 -14.43 4.25 -24.03
N ILE A 397 -15.25 4.78 -23.12
CA ILE A 397 -15.30 4.37 -21.72
C ILE A 397 -16.65 3.71 -21.44
N SER A 398 -16.60 2.47 -20.95
CA SER A 398 -17.77 1.76 -20.44
C SER A 398 -18.09 2.19 -19.02
N ASN A 399 -19.38 2.32 -18.73
CA ASN A 399 -19.93 2.51 -17.40
C ASN A 399 -20.96 1.42 -17.15
N VAL A 400 -20.68 0.56 -16.17
CA VAL A 400 -21.53 -0.57 -15.80
C VAL A 400 -22.06 -0.38 -14.39
N ALA A 401 -23.38 -0.47 -14.24
CA ALA A 401 -24.03 -0.63 -12.95
C ALA A 401 -24.45 -2.09 -12.76
N TRP A 402 -24.07 -2.68 -11.63
CA TRP A 402 -24.42 -4.06 -11.28
C TRP A 402 -25.10 -4.12 -9.91
N LYS A 403 -26.22 -4.85 -9.83
CA LYS A 403 -26.98 -5.02 -8.60
C LYS A 403 -26.63 -6.34 -7.92
N ASP A 404 -25.84 -6.24 -6.86
CA ASP A 404 -25.65 -7.33 -5.90
C ASP A 404 -26.57 -7.10 -4.68
N ASN A 405 -26.04 -7.17 -3.45
CA ASN A 405 -26.73 -6.67 -2.26
C ASN A 405 -26.93 -5.15 -2.32
N LYS A 406 -25.96 -4.45 -2.91
CA LYS A 406 -25.97 -3.02 -3.19
C LYS A 406 -25.67 -2.80 -4.67
N ILE A 407 -25.85 -1.56 -5.13
CA ILE A 407 -25.47 -1.20 -6.49
C ILE A 407 -23.99 -0.83 -6.53
N VAL A 408 -23.24 -1.54 -7.35
CA VAL A 408 -21.86 -1.22 -7.68
C VAL A 408 -21.85 -0.53 -9.04
N THR A 409 -21.07 0.53 -9.18
CA THR A 409 -20.89 1.23 -10.46
C THR A 409 -19.40 1.26 -10.78
N LEU A 410 -19.02 0.77 -11.97
CA LEU A 410 -17.64 0.72 -12.43
C LEU A 410 -17.51 1.44 -13.76
N VAL A 411 -16.34 2.02 -14.01
CA VAL A 411 -15.95 2.52 -15.32
C VAL A 411 -14.67 1.82 -15.77
N SER A 412 -14.58 1.58 -17.08
CA SER A 412 -13.44 0.87 -17.66
C SER A 412 -13.18 1.31 -19.09
N THR A 413 -11.91 1.26 -19.50
CA THR A 413 -11.48 1.45 -20.88
C THR A 413 -11.40 0.15 -21.67
N PHE A 414 -11.60 -1.01 -21.03
CA PHE A 414 -11.31 -2.32 -21.66
C PHE A 414 -12.27 -3.46 -21.27
N ALA A 415 -13.07 -3.31 -20.22
CA ALA A 415 -14.02 -4.33 -19.77
C ALA A 415 -15.46 -3.77 -19.66
N GLY A 416 -16.42 -4.51 -20.20
CA GLY A 416 -17.85 -4.18 -20.15
C GLY A 416 -18.66 -5.26 -19.43
N ILE A 417 -19.95 -5.42 -19.80
CA ILE A 417 -20.77 -6.52 -19.27
C ILE A 417 -20.29 -7.89 -19.77
N GLN A 418 -19.99 -7.99 -21.07
CA GLN A 418 -19.69 -9.27 -21.71
C GLN A 418 -18.18 -9.60 -21.67
N PRO A 419 -17.82 -10.90 -21.62
CA PRO A 419 -18.71 -12.03 -21.38
C PRO A 419 -19.19 -12.10 -19.93
N GLU A 420 -20.48 -12.37 -19.69
CA GLU A 420 -21.00 -12.57 -18.34
C GLU A 420 -20.62 -13.95 -17.78
N THR A 421 -20.26 -13.98 -16.50
CA THR A 421 -19.97 -15.22 -15.76
C THR A 421 -21.01 -15.45 -14.67
N ASP A 422 -21.24 -16.68 -14.27
CA ASP A 422 -22.02 -16.99 -13.07
C ASP A 422 -21.13 -16.90 -11.82
N VAL A 423 -21.65 -16.32 -10.73
CA VAL A 423 -20.97 -16.28 -9.42
C VAL A 423 -21.92 -16.77 -8.34
N ARG A 424 -21.41 -17.59 -7.42
CA ARG A 424 -22.17 -18.03 -6.25
C ARG A 424 -22.17 -16.93 -5.21
N ARG A 425 -23.33 -16.65 -4.63
CA ARG A 425 -23.49 -15.69 -3.55
C ARG A 425 -24.40 -16.21 -2.48
N TRP A 426 -24.01 -16.02 -1.23
CA TRP A 426 -24.88 -16.28 -0.10
C TRP A 426 -26.04 -15.27 -0.08
N ASP A 427 -27.26 -15.77 -0.06
CA ASP A 427 -28.46 -15.00 0.23
C ASP A 427 -28.83 -15.18 1.70
N LYS A 428 -28.62 -14.12 2.48
CA LYS A 428 -28.92 -14.10 3.92
C LYS A 428 -30.42 -14.24 4.21
N GLN A 429 -31.30 -13.82 3.30
CA GLN A 429 -32.73 -13.86 3.53
C GLN A 429 -33.29 -15.29 3.42
N ASN A 430 -32.76 -16.04 2.46
CA ASN A 430 -33.20 -17.41 2.18
C ASN A 430 -32.23 -18.48 2.71
N SER A 431 -31.15 -18.08 3.38
CA SER A 431 -30.10 -18.95 3.94
C SER A 431 -29.60 -20.00 2.95
N ARG A 432 -29.35 -19.57 1.70
CA ARG A 432 -28.89 -20.46 0.62
C ARG A 432 -27.93 -19.74 -0.30
N TYR A 433 -27.14 -20.52 -1.03
CA TYR A 433 -26.35 -20.00 -2.15
C TYR A 433 -27.24 -19.85 -3.39
N GLU A 434 -27.14 -18.69 -4.03
CA GLU A 434 -27.75 -18.42 -5.32
C GLU A 434 -26.67 -18.17 -6.37
N SER A 435 -26.90 -18.65 -7.59
CA SER A 435 -26.07 -18.33 -8.74
C SER A 435 -26.63 -17.08 -9.42
N ILE A 436 -25.81 -16.04 -9.54
CA ILE A 436 -26.20 -14.78 -10.17
C ILE A 436 -25.26 -14.44 -11.32
N LYS A 437 -25.77 -13.73 -12.33
CA LYS A 437 -24.95 -13.20 -13.41
C LYS A 437 -24.05 -12.08 -12.91
N ARG A 438 -22.75 -12.19 -13.19
CA ARG A 438 -21.70 -11.22 -12.89
C ARG A 438 -21.11 -10.70 -14.21
N PRO A 439 -21.21 -9.38 -14.46
CA PRO A 439 -20.52 -8.70 -15.55
C PRO A 439 -19.01 -8.94 -15.56
N ASN A 440 -18.41 -9.04 -16.74
CA ASN A 440 -16.96 -9.22 -16.89
C ASN A 440 -16.16 -8.18 -16.11
N VAL A 441 -16.53 -6.89 -16.24
CA VAL A 441 -15.89 -5.77 -15.54
C VAL A 441 -15.85 -5.94 -14.01
N VAL A 442 -16.83 -6.62 -13.41
CA VAL A 442 -16.85 -6.90 -11.97
C VAL A 442 -15.88 -8.04 -11.64
N GLY A 443 -15.83 -9.07 -12.48
CA GLY A 443 -14.86 -10.16 -12.34
C GLY A 443 -13.43 -9.65 -12.43
N GLU A 444 -13.14 -8.82 -13.43
CA GLU A 444 -11.84 -8.18 -13.64
C GLU A 444 -11.43 -7.30 -12.45
N TYR A 445 -12.33 -6.45 -11.95
CA TYR A 445 -12.03 -5.61 -10.78
C TYR A 445 -11.67 -6.46 -9.55
N ASN A 446 -12.51 -7.46 -9.24
CA ASN A 446 -12.32 -8.27 -8.04
C ASN A 446 -11.03 -9.10 -8.08
N ARG A 447 -10.59 -9.53 -9.27
CA ARG A 447 -9.37 -10.33 -9.42
C ARG A 447 -8.10 -9.52 -9.16
N HIS A 448 -8.10 -8.23 -9.50
CA HIS A 448 -6.85 -7.47 -9.62
C HIS A 448 -6.73 -6.25 -8.70
N MET A 449 -7.79 -5.80 -8.03
CA MET A 449 -7.73 -4.66 -7.10
C MET A 449 -7.07 -5.01 -5.75
N GLY A 450 -7.09 -6.29 -5.34
CA GLY A 450 -6.76 -6.73 -3.98
C GLY A 450 -5.28 -6.70 -3.57
N GLY A 451 -4.36 -6.30 -4.46
CA GLY A 451 -2.91 -6.37 -4.20
C GLY A 451 -2.46 -5.55 -2.98
N VAL A 452 -3.03 -4.37 -2.73
CA VAL A 452 -2.72 -3.57 -1.53
C VAL A 452 -3.34 -4.17 -0.27
N ASP A 453 -4.55 -4.71 -0.37
CA ASP A 453 -5.20 -5.39 0.76
C ASP A 453 -4.45 -6.67 1.17
N LEU A 454 -3.85 -7.37 0.21
CA LEU A 454 -2.97 -8.52 0.48
C LEU A 454 -1.74 -8.10 1.29
N ILE A 455 -1.09 -7.00 0.92
CA ILE A 455 0.00 -6.40 1.71
C ILE A 455 -0.47 -6.07 3.12
N ASP A 456 -1.62 -5.39 3.27
CA ASP A 456 -2.22 -5.04 4.56
C ASP A 456 -2.45 -6.30 5.43
N SER A 457 -2.91 -7.39 4.83
CA SER A 457 -3.19 -8.65 5.52
C SER A 457 -1.92 -9.33 6.04
N ILE A 458 -0.87 -9.44 5.21
CA ILE A 458 0.42 -10.04 5.57
C ILE A 458 1.08 -9.19 6.67
N MET A 459 0.98 -7.86 6.56
CA MET A 459 1.50 -6.93 7.56
C MET A 459 0.80 -7.05 8.92
N ALA A 460 -0.52 -7.31 8.93
CA ALA A 460 -1.25 -7.49 10.18
C ALA A 460 -0.77 -8.73 10.95
N ILE A 461 -0.45 -9.82 10.23
CA ILE A 461 0.06 -11.06 10.82
C ILE A 461 1.45 -10.83 11.43
N TYR A 462 2.38 -10.22 10.69
CA TYR A 462 3.79 -10.09 11.10
C TYR A 462 4.22 -8.68 11.53
N LYS A 463 3.32 -7.94 12.18
CA LYS A 463 3.53 -6.57 12.66
C LYS A 463 4.75 -6.42 13.58
N ILE A 464 5.60 -5.44 13.28
CA ILE A 464 6.69 -4.98 14.16
C ILE A 464 6.11 -3.97 15.16
N GLN A 465 6.23 -4.24 16.47
CA GLN A 465 5.63 -3.40 17.53
C GLN A 465 6.56 -2.29 18.05
N LEU A 466 7.50 -1.82 17.23
CA LEU A 466 8.37 -0.71 17.60
C LEU A 466 7.79 0.61 17.10
N LEU A 467 7.05 1.29 17.98
CA LEU A 467 6.30 2.54 17.76
C LEU A 467 7.09 3.75 17.16
N SER A 468 8.40 3.61 16.97
CA SER A 468 9.32 4.71 16.62
C SER A 468 10.10 4.51 15.31
N LEU A 469 9.91 3.40 14.59
CA LEU A 469 10.76 3.03 13.46
C LEU A 469 9.99 2.95 12.14
N PHE A 470 9.23 3.99 11.80
CA PHE A 470 8.47 4.05 10.54
C PHE A 470 9.31 3.66 9.31
N ALA A 471 10.57 4.10 9.22
CA ALA A 471 11.46 3.78 8.10
C ALA A 471 11.95 2.31 8.07
N VAL A 472 12.14 1.67 9.22
CA VAL A 472 12.52 0.24 9.33
C VAL A 472 11.29 -0.65 9.12
N GLU A 473 10.11 -0.18 9.53
CA GLU A 473 8.83 -0.82 9.23
C GLU A 473 8.62 -0.85 7.71
N GLU A 474 8.68 0.29 7.00
CA GLU A 474 8.57 0.36 5.52
C GLU A 474 9.63 -0.48 4.78
N THR A 475 10.85 -0.51 5.32
CA THR A 475 11.94 -1.35 4.83
C THR A 475 11.63 -2.84 4.91
N LEU A 476 11.20 -3.33 6.07
CA LEU A 476 10.93 -4.76 6.28
C LEU A 476 9.60 -5.18 5.62
N LYS A 477 8.68 -4.24 5.40
CA LYS A 477 7.37 -4.41 4.75
C LYS A 477 7.45 -4.78 3.28
N ALA A 478 8.36 -4.19 2.51
CA ALA A 478 8.48 -4.53 1.09
C ALA A 478 9.41 -5.70 0.80
N VAL A 479 10.04 -6.27 1.83
CA VAL A 479 10.95 -7.40 1.69
C VAL A 479 10.25 -8.71 2.00
N LYS A 480 9.26 -8.73 2.90
CA LYS A 480 8.60 -9.96 3.35
C LYS A 480 7.66 -10.63 2.34
N PRO A 481 6.71 -9.92 1.66
CA PRO A 481 5.91 -10.51 0.59
C PRO A 481 6.82 -10.93 -0.57
N SER A 482 7.69 -10.01 -1.01
CA SER A 482 8.65 -10.24 -2.09
C SER A 482 9.60 -11.43 -1.90
N LEU A 483 9.94 -11.81 -0.67
CA LEU A 483 10.76 -12.99 -0.39
C LEU A 483 10.04 -14.31 -0.58
N ILE A 484 8.75 -14.34 -0.23
CA ILE A 484 7.89 -15.51 -0.30
C ILE A 484 7.36 -15.63 -1.74
N ASP A 485 6.91 -14.52 -2.32
CA ASP A 485 6.32 -14.45 -3.65
C ASP A 485 7.39 -14.62 -4.75
N ILE A 486 8.58 -14.01 -4.66
CA ILE A 486 9.64 -14.25 -5.67
C ILE A 486 10.19 -15.69 -5.57
N ALA A 487 10.17 -16.30 -4.38
CA ALA A 487 10.58 -17.68 -4.19
C ALA A 487 9.52 -18.70 -4.66
N GLN A 488 8.22 -18.39 -4.53
CA GLN A 488 7.10 -19.26 -4.90
C GLN A 488 6.65 -19.09 -6.35
N GLU A 489 6.56 -17.85 -6.85
CA GLU A 489 6.04 -17.55 -8.18
C GLU A 489 7.05 -17.84 -9.31
N PHE A 490 8.36 -17.93 -8.99
CA PHE A 490 9.41 -18.03 -10.01
C PHE A 490 10.42 -19.19 -9.83
N ARG A 491 10.21 -20.14 -8.90
CA ARG A 491 10.98 -21.40 -8.86
C ARG A 491 10.20 -22.60 -9.38
N VAL A 492 10.43 -22.84 -10.67
CA VAL A 492 10.62 -24.13 -11.35
C VAL A 492 10.51 -25.40 -10.47
N ASP A 493 9.51 -26.21 -10.81
CA ASP A 493 9.32 -27.65 -10.58
C ASP A 493 9.57 -28.21 -9.15
N ALA A 494 8.46 -28.66 -8.55
CA ALA A 494 8.33 -29.50 -7.35
C ALA A 494 9.51 -30.47 -7.02
N PRO A 495 10.15 -31.18 -7.98
CA PRO A 495 11.33 -32.01 -7.69
C PRO A 495 12.56 -31.28 -7.11
N THR A 496 12.63 -29.95 -7.15
CA THR A 496 13.73 -29.18 -6.53
C THR A 496 13.49 -28.95 -5.03
N MET A 497 12.24 -28.80 -4.60
CA MET A 497 11.84 -28.73 -3.18
C MET A 497 12.08 -30.06 -2.47
N ASP A 498 11.79 -31.19 -3.12
CA ASP A 498 12.09 -32.53 -2.59
C ASP A 498 13.59 -32.73 -2.33
N ARG A 499 14.47 -32.14 -3.14
CA ARG A 499 15.93 -32.23 -2.93
C ARG A 499 16.42 -31.39 -1.75
N LEU A 500 15.78 -30.26 -1.48
CA LEU A 500 16.08 -29.39 -0.33
C LEU A 500 15.61 -30.03 0.99
N ILE A 501 14.41 -30.60 1.00
CA ILE A 501 13.87 -31.34 2.16
C ILE A 501 14.73 -32.58 2.46
N VAL A 502 15.08 -33.38 1.45
CA VAL A 502 15.96 -34.56 1.61
C VAL A 502 17.40 -34.17 2.03
N SER A 503 17.87 -32.97 1.67
CA SER A 503 19.17 -32.45 2.11
C SER A 503 19.15 -32.00 3.58
N MET A 504 18.03 -31.45 4.06
CA MET A 504 17.86 -31.03 5.46
C MET A 504 17.66 -32.22 6.40
N GLU A 505 16.98 -33.28 5.95
CA GLU A 505 16.85 -34.52 6.71
C GLU A 505 18.18 -35.28 6.88
N LYS A 506 19.09 -35.18 5.89
CA LYS A 506 20.42 -35.79 5.99
C LYS A 506 21.39 -35.08 6.92
N HIS A 507 21.14 -33.83 7.32
CA HIS A 507 22.00 -33.07 8.24
C HIS A 507 21.49 -33.05 9.69
N SER A 508 20.28 -33.55 9.96
CA SER A 508 19.76 -33.76 11.33
C SER A 508 20.08 -35.15 11.90
N ALA A 509 20.82 -35.97 11.16
CA ALA A 509 21.23 -37.32 11.55
C ALA A 509 22.75 -37.51 11.46
N HIS A 510 23.54 -36.61 12.07
CA HIS A 510 24.92 -36.86 12.51
C HIS A 510 25.30 -35.97 13.69
#